data_AF-A0A2W0BVW2-F1
#
_entry.id   AF-A0A2W0BVW2-F1
#
_cell.length_a   1.000
_cell.length_b   1.000
_cell.length_c   1.000
_cell.angle_alpha   90.00
_cell.angle_beta   90.00
_cell.angle_gamma   90.00
#
_symmetry.space_group_name_H-M   'P 1'
#
loop_
_entity.id
_entity.type
_entity.pdbx_description
1 polymer ?
#
loop_
_entity_poly.entity_id
_entity_poly.type
_entity_poly.pdbx_seq_one_letter_code
_entity_poly.pdbx_strand_id
1 'polypeptide(L)'
;MLLLLLCGCAIGAEDRARREYQIQPGSLFLFEESPTLSPCDPIPAPSGKGPVAYLDAAGNVFVLHRKDQLSLARTEVSGLTLHPAFSSVAISGGQRDAYSIDLCAAAGEIDRPDAQQVLDGIRLSRSGDTLTLTAPSYDPERPSRSELRIAAPRDLPLSVDGSFSAVEIMDMAAPVKVRTTHARIKIMRTSGSVDAEADEFGVIDFAGERGEVRLNSANEINLKLTATKFNGSLHALAGEPVRVILPDAFSTPFEAAVRKASDFICRAPLCSQIKHSRREGGEWFSFGSATAALRFVSTKGPVVIDSLEQLRAAREQQKRETDEEAAERNLQTRHINNVAGSIHSEADAREYVNLLWKHFAPDVPKWIARSTLDRVARAEYAAVAGGEFIPEDRIANSFNNFVQRIGAPDWAHVTPEELHAIRAGELASAKATWNSYPNIWLMPNIYHVGSAGNLAPGCRAVEALKMLYTLNHLFSNAIYARERLRQNPVASHTVEARQSSPSSQEQLREYRVAFARAQEKEQELRRVEFEYVKQHGSKAYEAIVREMIDGVLP
;
A
#
# COMPACT_ATOMS: atom_id res chain seq x y z
N MET A 1 -5.90 -17.92 8.55
CA MET A 1 -5.73 -18.66 9.83
C MET A 1 -4.64 -18.10 10.74
N LEU A 2 -3.71 -17.27 10.26
CA LEU A 2 -2.60 -16.70 11.05
C LEU A 2 -2.91 -15.37 11.77
N LEU A 3 -4.07 -14.74 11.55
CA LEU A 3 -4.39 -13.41 12.08
C LEU A 3 -5.21 -13.40 13.38
N LEU A 4 -5.45 -14.57 13.99
CA LEU A 4 -6.30 -14.73 15.18
C LEU A 4 -5.53 -15.02 16.48
N LEU A 5 -4.19 -14.94 16.50
CA LEU A 5 -3.38 -15.36 17.66
C LEU A 5 -2.31 -14.35 18.14
N LEU A 6 -2.30 -13.10 17.66
CA LEU A 6 -1.27 -12.11 18.02
C LEU A 6 -1.77 -10.97 18.92
N CYS A 7 -2.32 -11.29 20.10
CA CYS A 7 -2.65 -10.27 21.12
C CYS A 7 -1.96 -10.49 22.49
N GLY A 8 -0.87 -11.25 22.57
CA GLY A 8 -0.23 -11.60 23.86
C GLY A 8 1.24 -11.20 24.06
N CYS A 9 1.95 -10.71 23.03
CA CYS A 9 3.40 -10.42 23.11
C CYS A 9 3.77 -8.94 22.88
N ALA A 10 2.78 -8.04 22.89
CA ALA A 10 2.89 -6.71 22.29
C ALA A 10 3.95 -5.79 22.93
N ILE A 11 4.14 -5.79 24.25
CA ILE A 11 4.92 -4.73 24.90
C ILE A 11 6.44 -4.85 24.63
N GLY A 12 7.00 -6.06 24.61
CA GLY A 12 8.43 -6.28 24.32
C GLY A 12 8.77 -6.33 22.82
N ALA A 13 7.80 -6.72 21.99
CA ALA A 13 7.95 -6.74 20.54
C ALA A 13 7.84 -5.32 19.94
N GLU A 14 6.98 -4.46 20.51
CA GLU A 14 6.84 -3.06 20.11
C GLU A 14 8.10 -2.25 20.40
N ASP A 15 8.71 -2.39 21.57
CA ASP A 15 9.97 -1.70 21.90
C ASP A 15 11.12 -2.13 20.99
N ARG A 16 11.20 -3.42 20.67
CA ARG A 16 12.20 -3.95 19.73
C ARG A 16 11.95 -3.45 18.31
N ALA A 17 10.72 -3.56 17.81
CA ALA A 17 10.35 -3.09 16.48
C ALA A 17 10.54 -1.57 16.33
N ARG A 18 10.17 -0.80 17.37
CA ARG A 18 10.41 0.64 17.42
C ARG A 18 11.90 0.95 17.38
N ARG A 19 12.71 0.22 18.16
CA ARG A 19 14.17 0.40 18.12
C ARG A 19 14.75 0.04 16.77
N GLU A 20 14.31 -1.07 16.17
CA GLU A 20 14.72 -1.50 14.82
C GLU A 20 14.38 -0.42 13.78
N TYR A 21 13.17 0.16 13.81
CA TYR A 21 12.78 1.28 12.95
C TYR A 21 13.63 2.54 13.15
N GLN A 22 13.90 2.90 14.41
CA GLN A 22 14.67 4.10 14.74
C GLN A 22 16.11 4.06 14.21
N ILE A 23 16.70 2.87 14.05
CA ILE A 23 18.08 2.68 13.57
C ILE A 23 18.18 2.41 12.05
N GLN A 24 17.04 2.31 11.36
CA GLN A 24 17.02 2.20 9.91
C GLN A 24 17.57 3.49 9.26
N PRO A 25 18.20 3.38 8.08
CA PRO A 25 18.59 4.55 7.30
C PRO A 25 17.37 5.37 6.88
N GLY A 26 17.59 6.65 6.55
CA GLY A 26 16.58 7.44 5.87
C GLY A 26 16.22 6.77 4.54
N SER A 27 14.94 6.58 4.27
CA SER A 27 14.53 5.93 3.02
C SER A 27 14.80 6.85 1.82
N LEU A 28 15.49 6.37 0.78
CA LEU A 28 15.89 7.19 -0.36
C LEU A 28 14.70 7.83 -1.11
N PHE A 29 13.55 7.15 -1.13
CA PHE A 29 12.33 7.67 -1.77
C PHE A 29 11.79 8.94 -1.10
N LEU A 30 12.16 9.22 0.15
CA LEU A 30 11.80 10.46 0.85
C LEU A 30 12.43 11.70 0.20
N PHE A 31 13.48 11.51 -0.60
CA PHE A 31 14.24 12.57 -1.26
C PHE A 31 14.14 12.50 -2.79
N GLU A 32 13.19 11.72 -3.31
CA GLU A 32 12.84 11.67 -4.72
C GLU A 32 11.68 12.65 -4.96
N GLU A 33 11.62 13.25 -6.16
CA GLU A 33 10.40 13.96 -6.57
C GLU A 33 9.30 12.92 -6.70
N SER A 34 8.24 13.08 -5.92
CA SER A 34 7.05 12.29 -6.13
C SER A 34 6.33 12.89 -7.33
N PRO A 35 6.11 12.16 -8.44
CA PRO A 35 5.04 12.52 -9.35
C PRO A 35 3.75 12.30 -8.57
N THR A 36 3.30 13.29 -7.81
CA THR A 36 1.97 13.23 -7.23
C THR A 36 1.01 13.27 -8.41
N LEU A 37 0.35 12.14 -8.68
CA LEU A 37 -0.89 12.14 -9.46
C LEU A 37 -1.81 13.13 -8.76
N SER A 38 -1.94 14.30 -9.36
CA SER A 38 -2.63 15.40 -8.73
C SER A 38 -4.13 15.12 -8.80
N PRO A 39 -4.90 15.40 -7.74
CA PRO A 39 -6.36 15.51 -7.83
C PRO A 39 -6.78 16.54 -8.89
N CYS A 40 -5.88 17.47 -9.24
CA CYS A 40 -6.05 18.47 -10.28
C CYS A 40 -5.99 17.94 -11.71
N ASP A 41 -5.35 16.78 -11.90
CA ASP A 41 -5.22 16.18 -13.21
C ASP A 41 -6.42 15.24 -13.36
N PRO A 42 -7.48 15.64 -14.10
CA PRO A 42 -8.57 14.72 -14.35
C PRO A 42 -7.95 13.48 -14.99
N ILE A 43 -8.16 12.31 -14.40
CA ILE A 43 -8.00 11.08 -15.16
C ILE A 43 -9.24 11.06 -16.03
N PRO A 44 -9.17 11.45 -17.32
CA PRO A 44 -10.34 11.41 -18.16
C PRO A 44 -10.86 9.98 -18.14
N ALA A 45 -12.18 9.84 -18.17
CA ALA A 45 -12.74 8.55 -18.47
C ALA A 45 -12.10 8.04 -19.77
N PRO A 46 -11.50 6.83 -19.87
CA PRO A 46 -11.08 6.24 -21.13
C PRO A 46 -12.12 6.31 -22.25
N SER A 47 -13.42 6.40 -21.91
CA SER A 47 -14.54 6.59 -22.82
C SER A 47 -14.86 8.05 -23.19
N GLY A 48 -14.28 9.04 -22.50
CA GLY A 48 -14.64 10.46 -22.57
C GLY A 48 -16.04 10.79 -22.01
N LYS A 49 -16.73 9.82 -21.39
CA LYS A 49 -18.10 9.96 -20.85
C LYS A 49 -18.21 9.34 -19.45
N GLY A 50 -18.62 10.13 -18.46
CA GLY A 50 -18.82 9.74 -17.05
C GLY A 50 -18.23 10.75 -16.05
N PRO A 51 -18.62 10.73 -14.76
CA PRO A 51 -18.03 11.59 -13.75
C PRO A 51 -16.58 11.16 -13.45
N VAL A 52 -15.67 12.14 -13.36
CA VAL A 52 -14.28 11.92 -12.96
C VAL A 52 -14.26 11.53 -11.48
N ALA A 53 -13.78 10.33 -11.16
CA ALA A 53 -13.69 9.84 -9.79
C ALA A 53 -12.25 9.50 -9.41
N TYR A 54 -11.86 9.86 -8.18
CA TYR A 54 -10.56 9.56 -7.60
C TYR A 54 -10.74 8.58 -6.42
N LEU A 55 -9.80 7.64 -6.27
CA LEU A 55 -9.71 6.71 -5.15
C LEU A 55 -8.43 7.01 -4.38
N ASP A 56 -8.52 7.17 -3.06
CA ASP A 56 -7.31 7.20 -2.23
C ASP A 56 -6.84 5.80 -1.81
N ALA A 57 -5.67 5.76 -1.16
CA ALA A 57 -5.10 4.52 -0.66
C ALA A 57 -5.95 3.84 0.43
N ALA A 58 -6.88 4.57 1.05
CA ALA A 58 -7.84 4.04 2.01
C ALA A 58 -9.15 3.55 1.33
N GLY A 59 -9.25 3.67 0.00
CA GLY A 59 -10.41 3.26 -0.77
C GLY A 59 -11.54 4.29 -0.82
N ASN A 60 -11.34 5.50 -0.33
CA ASN A 60 -12.36 6.56 -0.38
C ASN A 60 -12.58 7.03 -1.81
N VAL A 61 -13.84 7.11 -2.23
CA VAL A 61 -14.24 7.58 -3.56
C VAL A 61 -14.58 9.07 -3.51
N PHE A 62 -13.94 9.86 -4.37
CA PHE A 62 -14.20 11.29 -4.53
C PHE A 62 -14.83 11.55 -5.89
N VAL A 63 -16.05 12.08 -5.90
CA VAL A 63 -16.84 12.27 -7.14
C VAL A 63 -17.07 13.75 -7.45
N LEU A 64 -17.09 14.60 -6.43
CA LEU A 64 -17.18 16.05 -6.61
C LEU A 64 -15.78 16.66 -6.55
N HIS A 65 -15.48 17.50 -7.53
CA HIS A 65 -14.18 18.16 -7.67
C HIS A 65 -14.38 19.62 -8.06
N ARG A 66 -13.55 20.50 -7.51
CA ARG A 66 -13.43 21.90 -7.92
C ARG A 66 -11.95 22.26 -8.07
N LYS A 67 -11.63 22.93 -9.16
CA LYS A 67 -10.33 23.54 -9.39
C LYS A 67 -10.50 25.06 -9.37
N ASP A 68 -9.83 25.71 -8.45
CA ASP A 68 -9.75 27.17 -8.35
C ASP A 68 -8.35 27.60 -8.77
N GLN A 69 -8.23 28.65 -9.59
CA GLN A 69 -6.95 29.15 -10.08
C GLN A 69 -6.77 30.61 -9.71
N LEU A 70 -5.57 30.96 -9.25
CA LEU A 70 -5.17 32.31 -8.89
C LEU A 70 -3.76 32.58 -9.44
N SER A 71 -3.58 33.77 -10.01
CA SER A 71 -2.27 34.27 -10.43
C SER A 71 -1.97 35.56 -9.70
N LEU A 72 -0.77 35.69 -9.13
CA LEU A 72 -0.31 36.88 -8.41
C LEU A 72 0.97 37.40 -9.06
N ALA A 73 0.91 38.58 -9.67
CA ALA A 73 2.09 39.15 -10.33
C ALA A 73 3.14 39.55 -9.28
N ARG A 74 4.43 39.43 -9.62
CA ARG A 74 5.54 39.82 -8.73
C ARG A 74 5.51 41.30 -8.30
N THR A 75 4.78 42.14 -9.02
CA THR A 75 4.60 43.57 -8.70
C THR A 75 3.50 43.80 -7.67
N GLU A 76 2.64 42.81 -7.43
CA GLU A 76 1.50 42.89 -6.51
C GLU A 76 1.82 42.37 -5.11
N VAL A 77 2.89 41.58 -4.97
CA VAL A 77 3.27 40.92 -3.73
C VAL A 77 4.78 40.96 -3.53
N SER A 78 5.20 41.18 -2.29
CA SER A 78 6.63 41.23 -1.91
C SER A 78 7.20 39.86 -1.50
N GLY A 79 6.29 38.92 -1.23
CA GLY A 79 6.51 37.53 -0.84
C GLY A 79 5.13 36.88 -0.67
N LEU A 80 5.10 35.57 -0.41
CA LEU A 80 3.84 34.86 -0.21
C LEU A 80 3.77 34.27 1.20
N THR A 81 2.69 34.56 1.91
CA THR A 81 2.36 33.92 3.19
C THR A 81 1.15 33.00 3.03
N LEU A 82 1.26 31.75 3.47
CA LEU A 82 0.21 30.74 3.35
C LEU A 82 -0.23 30.26 4.73
N HIS A 83 -1.54 30.18 4.94
CA HIS A 83 -2.18 29.57 6.10
C HIS A 83 -3.08 28.39 5.68
N PRO A 84 -2.49 27.23 5.35
CA PRO A 84 -3.24 26.03 5.01
C PRO A 84 -3.74 25.26 6.24
N ALA A 85 -4.96 24.73 6.16
CA ALA A 85 -5.49 23.78 7.15
C ALA A 85 -5.94 22.48 6.48
N PHE A 86 -5.59 21.32 7.06
CA PHE A 86 -5.99 20.00 6.59
C PHE A 86 -5.78 19.78 5.08
N SER A 87 -4.62 20.16 4.57
CA SER A 87 -4.34 20.18 3.13
C SER A 87 -2.94 19.67 2.79
N SER A 88 -2.74 19.38 1.51
CA SER A 88 -1.40 19.18 0.95
C SER A 88 -0.97 20.42 0.19
N VAL A 89 0.28 20.85 0.35
CA VAL A 89 0.82 22.05 -0.30
C VAL A 89 2.12 21.67 -0.99
N ALA A 90 2.19 21.88 -2.30
CA ALA A 90 3.38 21.64 -3.11
C ALA A 90 3.82 22.93 -3.79
N ILE A 91 5.06 23.35 -3.53
CA ILE A 91 5.60 24.64 -3.97
C ILE A 91 6.89 24.41 -4.75
N SER A 92 6.93 24.92 -5.99
CA SER A 92 8.07 24.79 -6.89
C SER A 92 8.58 26.17 -7.31
N GLY A 93 9.85 26.45 -6.98
CA GLY A 93 10.55 27.66 -7.38
C GLY A 93 11.00 27.60 -8.84
N GLY A 94 10.82 28.68 -9.59
CA GLY A 94 11.37 28.84 -10.93
C GLY A 94 11.66 30.29 -11.29
N GLN A 95 12.26 30.51 -12.45
CA GLN A 95 12.37 31.85 -13.04
C GLN A 95 10.99 32.22 -13.59
N ARG A 96 10.25 33.05 -12.84
CA ARG A 96 8.84 33.37 -13.12
C ARG A 96 8.53 34.81 -12.71
N ASP A 97 7.59 35.42 -13.42
CA ASP A 97 7.14 36.79 -13.11
C ASP A 97 5.88 36.86 -12.25
N ALA A 98 5.29 35.71 -11.93
CA ALA A 98 4.09 35.59 -11.12
C ALA A 98 4.08 34.27 -10.34
N TYR A 99 3.36 34.27 -9.22
CA TYR A 99 2.89 33.02 -8.61
C TYR A 99 1.71 32.48 -9.42
N SER A 100 1.74 31.19 -9.73
CA SER A 100 0.58 30.45 -10.23
C SER A 100 0.14 29.47 -9.15
N ILE A 101 -1.10 29.61 -8.71
CA ILE A 101 -1.69 28.87 -7.59
C ILE A 101 -2.91 28.11 -8.12
N ASP A 102 -2.86 26.79 -8.01
CA ASP A 102 -3.98 25.90 -8.28
C ASP A 102 -4.45 25.29 -6.94
N LEU A 103 -5.70 25.53 -6.55
CA LEU A 103 -6.38 24.79 -5.48
C LEU A 103 -7.24 23.70 -6.11
N CYS A 104 -7.03 22.48 -5.67
CA CYS A 104 -7.86 21.34 -6.04
C CYS A 104 -8.56 20.81 -4.80
N ALA A 105 -9.88 20.89 -4.83
CA ALA A 105 -10.77 20.48 -3.77
C ALA A 105 -11.60 19.29 -4.24
N ALA A 106 -11.75 18.29 -3.39
CA ALA A 106 -12.57 17.12 -3.66
C ALA A 106 -13.39 16.71 -2.43
N ALA A 107 -14.58 16.17 -2.67
CA ALA A 107 -15.46 15.62 -1.64
C ALA A 107 -16.03 14.26 -2.11
N GLY A 108 -16.55 13.49 -1.15
CA GLY A 108 -17.07 12.13 -1.31
C GLY A 108 -18.19 11.94 -2.36
N GLU A 109 -18.89 10.80 -2.26
CA GLU A 109 -19.82 10.32 -3.29
C GLU A 109 -21.01 11.27 -3.55
N ILE A 110 -21.48 11.28 -4.81
CA ILE A 110 -22.58 12.12 -5.29
C ILE A 110 -23.93 11.83 -4.60
N ASP A 111 -24.10 10.62 -4.08
CA ASP A 111 -25.35 10.17 -3.45
C ASP A 111 -25.40 10.55 -1.96
N ARG A 112 -24.31 11.12 -1.40
CA ARG A 112 -24.32 11.68 -0.06
C ARG A 112 -24.91 13.10 -0.09
N PRO A 113 -25.99 13.37 0.65
CA PRO A 113 -26.70 14.65 0.58
C PRO A 113 -25.87 15.86 1.02
N ASP A 114 -24.74 15.66 1.70
CA ASP A 114 -23.85 16.70 2.22
C ASP A 114 -22.52 16.85 1.45
N ALA A 115 -22.26 16.06 0.41
CA ALA A 115 -20.98 16.10 -0.32
C ALA A 115 -20.66 17.48 -0.93
N GLN A 116 -21.68 18.19 -1.43
CA GLN A 116 -21.50 19.56 -1.94
C GLN A 116 -21.17 20.54 -0.81
N GLN A 117 -21.80 20.41 0.36
CA GLN A 117 -21.52 21.25 1.52
C GLN A 117 -20.08 21.05 2.01
N VAL A 118 -19.58 19.81 1.98
CA VAL A 118 -18.18 19.48 2.29
C VAL A 118 -17.23 20.15 1.31
N LEU A 119 -17.51 20.07 0.00
CA LEU A 119 -16.70 20.72 -1.04
C LEU A 119 -16.70 22.26 -0.89
N ASP A 120 -17.86 22.85 -0.57
CA ASP A 120 -18.02 24.29 -0.36
C ASP A 120 -17.36 24.78 0.94
N GLY A 121 -17.07 23.87 1.87
CA GLY A 121 -16.28 24.14 3.07
C GLY A 121 -14.79 24.33 2.80
N ILE A 122 -14.29 23.87 1.64
CA ILE A 122 -12.91 24.10 1.21
C ILE A 122 -12.85 25.46 0.52
N ARG A 123 -12.09 26.43 1.05
CA ARG A 123 -12.06 27.80 0.49
C ARG A 123 -10.68 28.42 0.57
N LEU A 124 -10.23 28.98 -0.55
CA LEU A 124 -9.06 29.84 -0.62
C LEU A 124 -9.51 31.31 -0.57
N SER A 125 -8.91 32.08 0.34
CA SER A 125 -9.14 33.52 0.46
C SER A 125 -7.81 34.26 0.45
N ARG A 126 -7.81 35.49 -0.11
CA ARG A 126 -6.63 36.35 -0.19
C ARG A 126 -6.85 37.62 0.61
N SER A 127 -5.82 38.02 1.35
CA SER A 127 -5.68 39.34 1.96
C SER A 127 -4.26 39.84 1.76
N GLY A 128 -4.06 40.75 0.79
CA GLY A 128 -2.73 41.23 0.39
C GLY A 128 -1.81 40.09 -0.07
N ASP A 129 -0.68 39.92 0.62
CA ASP A 129 0.35 38.90 0.39
C ASP A 129 0.02 37.55 1.08
N THR A 130 -1.13 37.47 1.75
CA THR A 130 -1.54 36.29 2.53
C THR A 130 -2.65 35.51 1.83
N LEU A 131 -2.48 34.19 1.72
CA LEU A 131 -3.51 33.25 1.31
C LEU A 131 -3.89 32.33 2.47
N THR A 132 -5.18 32.24 2.76
CA THR A 132 -5.71 31.34 3.78
C THR A 132 -6.58 30.29 3.12
N LEU A 133 -6.22 29.02 3.33
CA LEU A 133 -7.00 27.87 2.90
C LEU A 133 -7.69 27.24 4.11
N THR A 134 -9.02 27.33 4.13
CA THR A 134 -9.86 26.61 5.08
C THR A 134 -10.31 25.30 4.45
N ALA A 135 -10.25 24.21 5.20
CA ALA A 135 -10.85 22.93 4.83
C ALA A 135 -11.51 22.28 6.07
N PRO A 136 -12.54 21.44 5.89
CA PRO A 136 -13.09 20.64 6.98
C PRO A 136 -12.02 19.76 7.63
N SER A 137 -12.16 19.50 8.93
CA SER A 137 -11.33 18.50 9.60
C SER A 137 -11.55 17.12 9.01
N TYR A 138 -10.55 16.24 9.11
CA TYR A 138 -10.67 14.86 8.63
C TYR A 138 -11.86 14.13 9.26
N ASP A 139 -12.72 13.57 8.42
CA ASP A 139 -13.90 12.77 8.79
C ASP A 139 -14.01 11.59 7.80
N PRO A 140 -13.82 10.34 8.25
CA PRO A 140 -13.94 9.16 7.40
C PRO A 140 -15.33 8.98 6.77
N GLU A 141 -16.38 9.47 7.43
CA GLU A 141 -17.75 9.38 6.91
C GLU A 141 -18.04 10.49 5.90
N ARG A 142 -17.28 11.58 5.94
CA ARG A 142 -17.40 12.75 5.06
C ARG A 142 -16.04 13.09 4.46
N PRO A 143 -15.48 12.21 3.61
CA PRO A 143 -14.13 12.38 3.12
C PRO A 143 -14.04 13.66 2.28
N SER A 144 -13.03 14.46 2.59
CA SER A 144 -12.67 15.67 1.85
C SER A 144 -11.18 15.70 1.62
N ARG A 145 -10.77 16.35 0.54
CA ARG A 145 -9.35 16.50 0.20
C ARG A 145 -9.11 17.87 -0.40
N SER A 146 -8.01 18.49 -0.01
CA SER A 146 -7.53 19.72 -0.63
C SER A 146 -6.03 19.67 -0.91
N GLU A 147 -5.64 20.19 -2.07
CA GLU A 147 -4.25 20.31 -2.52
C GLU A 147 -4.01 21.68 -3.12
N LEU A 148 -2.96 22.37 -2.66
CA LEU A 148 -2.44 23.60 -3.25
C LEU A 148 -1.17 23.29 -4.03
N ARG A 149 -1.17 23.61 -5.33
CA ARG A 149 0.03 23.57 -6.16
C ARG A 149 0.43 24.99 -6.51
N ILE A 150 1.65 25.37 -6.15
CA ILE A 150 2.15 26.72 -6.30
C ILE A 150 3.44 26.69 -7.11
N ALA A 151 3.42 27.32 -8.28
CA ALA A 151 4.62 27.66 -9.01
C ALA A 151 5.03 29.08 -8.63
N ALA A 152 6.16 29.22 -7.93
CA ALA A 152 6.61 30.47 -7.32
C ALA A 152 7.81 31.07 -8.06
N PRO A 153 7.93 32.42 -8.13
CA PRO A 153 9.20 33.09 -8.39
C PRO A 153 10.22 32.69 -7.33
N ARG A 154 11.31 32.04 -7.73
CA ARG A 154 12.28 31.45 -6.78
C ARG A 154 13.05 32.49 -5.96
N ASP A 155 13.09 33.73 -6.41
CA ASP A 155 13.78 34.87 -5.83
C ASP A 155 12.91 35.68 -4.87
N LEU A 156 11.66 35.27 -4.63
CA LEU A 156 10.77 35.91 -3.65
C LEU A 156 10.61 35.06 -2.37
N PRO A 157 10.52 35.69 -1.19
CA PRO A 157 10.37 34.99 0.08
C PRO A 157 9.04 34.25 0.19
N LEU A 158 9.06 33.15 0.94
CA LEU A 158 7.90 32.29 1.17
C LEU A 158 7.77 31.95 2.65
N SER A 159 6.56 32.13 3.20
CA SER A 159 6.20 31.69 4.54
C SER A 159 4.98 30.79 4.48
N VAL A 160 5.02 29.64 5.15
CA VAL A 160 3.89 28.72 5.29
C VAL A 160 3.69 28.44 6.77
N ASP A 161 2.50 28.68 7.29
CA ASP A 161 2.11 28.33 8.65
C ASP A 161 0.84 27.48 8.58
N GLY A 162 1.06 26.17 8.52
CA GLY A 162 0.03 25.18 8.31
C GLY A 162 -0.40 24.48 9.59
N SER A 163 -1.65 24.01 9.62
CA SER A 163 -2.15 23.10 10.66
C SER A 163 -2.62 21.81 10.00
N PHE A 164 -2.13 20.65 10.47
CA PHE A 164 -2.39 19.35 9.83
C PHE A 164 -2.14 19.36 8.31
N SER A 165 -1.15 20.13 7.86
CA SER A 165 -0.91 20.34 6.43
C SER A 165 0.48 19.86 6.03
N ALA A 166 0.53 18.94 5.06
CA ALA A 166 1.79 18.47 4.50
C ALA A 166 2.33 19.51 3.52
N VAL A 167 3.61 19.84 3.61
CA VAL A 167 4.22 20.92 2.82
C VAL A 167 5.46 20.40 2.10
N GLU A 168 5.49 20.49 0.78
CA GLU A 168 6.65 20.22 -0.06
C GLU A 168 7.11 21.52 -0.72
N ILE A 169 8.41 21.86 -0.58
CA ILE A 169 9.01 23.07 -1.14
C ILE A 169 10.28 22.71 -1.87
N MET A 170 10.39 23.18 -3.10
CA MET A 170 11.52 22.86 -3.97
C MET A 170 12.07 24.08 -4.70
N ASP A 171 13.37 24.07 -4.96
CA ASP A 171 14.08 24.97 -5.90
C ASP A 171 13.98 26.48 -5.57
N MET A 172 13.72 26.84 -4.31
CA MET A 172 13.70 28.23 -3.85
C MET A 172 15.10 28.79 -3.65
N ALA A 173 15.31 30.06 -4.00
CA ALA A 173 16.57 30.78 -3.80
C ALA A 173 16.48 31.84 -2.70
N ALA A 174 15.29 32.41 -2.49
CA ALA A 174 14.98 33.33 -1.42
C ALA A 174 14.68 32.61 -0.07
N PRO A 175 14.58 33.35 1.04
CA PRO A 175 14.24 32.78 2.35
C PRO A 175 12.92 32.01 2.35
N VAL A 176 12.93 30.85 3.01
CA VAL A 176 11.76 29.99 3.21
C VAL A 176 11.55 29.78 4.70
N LYS A 177 10.33 30.08 5.17
CA LYS A 177 9.88 29.76 6.53
C LYS A 177 8.68 28.81 6.47
N VAL A 178 8.70 27.72 7.23
CA VAL A 178 7.62 26.72 7.21
C VAL A 178 7.32 26.26 8.63
N ARG A 179 6.05 26.22 8.99
CA ARG A 179 5.57 25.59 10.21
C ARG A 179 4.41 24.65 9.92
N THR A 180 4.36 23.50 10.59
CA THR A 180 3.20 22.60 10.57
C THR A 180 3.03 21.82 11.89
N THR A 181 1.84 21.28 12.13
CA THR A 181 1.53 20.33 13.21
C THR A 181 1.08 18.99 12.63
N HIS A 182 1.49 17.88 13.24
CA HIS A 182 1.06 16.51 12.86
C HIS A 182 1.30 16.09 11.40
N ALA A 183 2.09 16.85 10.64
CA ALA A 183 2.28 16.65 9.22
C ALA A 183 3.76 16.68 8.83
N ARG A 184 4.03 16.34 7.57
CA ARG A 184 5.39 16.24 7.03
C ARG A 184 5.76 17.51 6.25
N ILE A 185 6.95 18.04 6.51
CA ILE A 185 7.60 19.09 5.73
C ILE A 185 8.69 18.42 4.90
N LYS A 186 8.70 18.67 3.59
CA LYS A 186 9.74 18.18 2.68
C LYS A 186 10.36 19.36 1.93
N ILE A 187 11.66 19.54 2.05
CA ILE A 187 12.39 20.66 1.42
C ILE A 187 13.53 20.10 0.59
N MET A 188 13.57 20.43 -0.71
CA MET A 188 14.60 19.93 -1.61
C MET A 188 15.20 21.02 -2.49
N ARG A 189 16.51 20.99 -2.70
CA ARG A 189 17.23 21.88 -3.64
C ARG A 189 16.98 23.39 -3.43
N THR A 190 16.63 23.77 -2.21
CA THR A 190 16.49 25.16 -1.79
C THR A 190 17.85 25.69 -1.35
N SER A 191 18.26 26.84 -1.89
CA SER A 191 19.55 27.47 -1.59
C SER A 191 19.47 28.70 -0.69
N GLY A 192 18.27 29.26 -0.51
CA GLY A 192 18.02 30.35 0.43
C GLY A 192 18.11 29.88 1.88
N SER A 193 17.97 30.82 2.83
CA SER A 193 17.86 30.44 4.25
C SER A 193 16.56 29.68 4.48
N VAL A 194 16.63 28.58 5.23
CA VAL A 194 15.49 27.71 5.55
C VAL A 194 15.28 27.71 7.05
N ASP A 195 14.05 28.05 7.47
CA ASP A 195 13.60 27.92 8.86
C ASP A 195 12.33 27.05 8.88
N ALA A 196 12.46 25.79 9.31
CA ALA A 196 11.37 24.82 9.30
C ALA A 196 11.08 24.26 10.70
N GLU A 197 9.81 24.26 11.09
CA GLU A 197 9.32 23.78 12.38
C GLU A 197 8.13 22.83 12.21
N ALA A 198 8.26 21.61 12.72
CA ALA A 198 7.22 20.59 12.66
C ALA A 198 6.88 20.13 14.09
N ASP A 199 5.79 20.68 14.63
CA ASP A 199 5.36 20.47 16.01
C ASP A 199 4.58 19.14 16.19
N GLU A 200 4.47 18.72 17.46
CA GLU A 200 3.73 17.52 17.91
C GLU A 200 4.26 16.19 17.34
N PHE A 201 3.67 15.68 16.25
CA PHE A 201 4.12 14.47 15.56
C PHE A 201 4.74 14.78 14.19
N GLY A 202 5.00 16.05 13.90
CA GLY A 202 5.46 16.50 12.59
C GLY A 202 6.87 16.03 12.24
N VAL A 203 7.10 15.74 10.96
CA VAL A 203 8.35 15.18 10.42
C VAL A 203 8.97 16.14 9.43
N ILE A 204 10.30 16.23 9.38
CA ILE A 204 11.01 17.05 8.38
C ILE A 204 11.94 16.19 7.53
N ASP A 205 11.79 16.27 6.21
CA ASP A 205 12.72 15.74 5.22
C ASP A 205 13.43 16.90 4.52
N PHE A 206 14.76 16.89 4.52
CA PHE A 206 15.58 17.92 3.85
C PHE A 206 16.63 17.29 2.95
N ALA A 207 16.70 17.75 1.69
CA ALA A 207 17.77 17.41 0.77
C ALA A 207 18.42 18.65 0.15
N GLY A 208 19.72 18.78 0.31
CA GLY A 208 20.45 19.93 -0.24
C GLY A 208 21.94 19.90 0.02
N GLU A 209 22.61 20.94 -0.46
CA GLU A 209 24.08 21.08 -0.44
C GLU A 209 24.56 22.45 0.04
N ARG A 210 23.64 23.37 0.35
CA ARG A 210 23.98 24.74 0.71
C ARG A 210 22.84 25.44 1.46
N GLY A 211 23.15 26.58 2.05
CA GLY A 211 22.20 27.48 2.71
C GLY A 211 22.44 27.61 4.22
N GLU A 212 21.69 28.52 4.84
CA GLU A 212 21.59 28.63 6.30
C GLU A 212 20.29 27.94 6.73
N VAL A 213 20.40 26.76 7.34
CA VAL A 213 19.27 25.83 7.52
C VAL A 213 19.03 25.56 9.00
N ARG A 214 17.83 25.87 9.50
CA ARG A 214 17.35 25.54 10.84
C ARG A 214 16.12 24.65 10.74
N LEU A 215 16.20 23.44 11.30
CA LEU A 215 15.13 22.45 11.29
C LEU A 215 14.82 22.04 12.74
N ASN A 216 13.56 22.16 13.14
CA ASN A 216 13.07 21.75 14.44
C ASN A 216 11.87 20.81 14.27
N SER A 217 11.95 19.59 14.78
CA SER A 217 10.87 18.61 14.71
C SER A 217 10.62 17.99 16.08
N ALA A 218 9.35 17.91 16.47
CA ALA A 218 8.94 17.17 17.66
C ALA A 218 9.07 15.65 17.48
N ASN A 219 9.13 15.16 16.24
CA ASN A 219 9.31 13.75 15.87
C ASN A 219 10.66 13.54 15.15
N GLU A 220 10.69 13.03 13.92
CA GLU A 220 11.91 12.66 13.20
C GLU A 220 12.38 13.72 12.18
N ILE A 221 13.68 13.75 11.92
CA ILE A 221 14.29 14.50 10.80
C ILE A 221 15.09 13.56 9.91
N ASN A 222 14.82 13.58 8.61
CA ASN A 222 15.58 12.86 7.60
C ASN A 222 16.34 13.84 6.71
N LEU A 223 17.65 13.67 6.60
CA LEU A 223 18.57 14.53 5.87
C LEU A 223 19.26 13.75 4.77
N LYS A 224 19.38 14.36 3.58
CA LYS A 224 20.25 13.87 2.51
C LYS A 224 21.11 15.02 2.01
N LEU A 225 22.40 14.97 2.31
CA LEU A 225 23.35 15.94 1.78
C LEU A 225 23.76 15.52 0.38
N THR A 226 23.63 16.42 -0.59
CA THR A 226 23.76 16.06 -2.01
C THR A 226 25.15 16.36 -2.60
N ALA A 227 26.02 17.00 -1.84
CA ALA A 227 27.38 17.33 -2.24
C ALA A 227 28.40 16.91 -1.17
N THR A 228 29.64 16.68 -1.60
CA THR A 228 30.76 16.35 -0.71
C THR A 228 31.11 17.47 0.27
N LYS A 229 30.78 18.72 -0.09
CA LYS A 229 30.92 19.89 0.77
C LYS A 229 29.59 20.64 0.84
N PHE A 230 29.09 20.85 2.04
CA PHE A 230 27.95 21.69 2.31
C PHE A 230 28.41 23.15 2.42
N ASN A 231 27.75 24.06 1.71
CA ASN A 231 28.08 25.49 1.70
C ASN A 231 27.09 26.29 2.56
N GLY A 232 27.46 26.57 3.81
CA GLY A 232 26.64 27.29 4.78
C GLY A 232 26.58 26.52 6.11
N SER A 233 25.51 26.70 6.86
CA SER A 233 25.26 26.00 8.13
C SER A 233 23.95 25.22 8.14
N LEU A 234 23.90 24.13 8.92
CA LEU A 234 22.69 23.34 9.11
C LEU A 234 22.58 22.92 10.58
N HIS A 235 21.47 23.27 11.20
CA HIS A 235 21.12 22.81 12.54
C HIS A 235 19.80 22.04 12.51
N ALA A 236 19.86 20.75 12.85
CA ALA A 236 18.70 19.86 12.95
C ALA A 236 18.51 19.43 14.39
N LEU A 237 17.34 19.72 14.95
CA LEU A 237 16.92 19.31 16.29
C LEU A 237 15.64 18.47 16.19
N ALA A 238 15.69 17.23 16.67
CA ALA A 238 14.58 16.29 16.63
C ALA A 238 14.23 15.72 18.02
N GLY A 239 12.95 15.45 18.22
CA GLY A 239 12.47 14.66 19.36
C GLY A 239 12.91 13.20 19.28
N GLU A 240 12.84 12.64 18.07
CA GLU A 240 13.04 11.23 17.72
C GLU A 240 14.25 11.13 16.74
N PRO A 241 14.44 10.09 15.90
CA PRO A 241 15.66 9.95 15.11
C PRO A 241 16.01 11.17 14.24
N VAL A 242 17.31 11.48 14.15
CA VAL A 242 17.89 12.24 13.04
C VAL A 242 18.63 11.27 12.14
N ARG A 243 18.15 11.07 10.91
CA ARG A 243 18.79 10.18 9.92
C ARG A 243 19.49 11.01 8.88
N VAL A 244 20.77 10.77 8.63
CA VAL A 244 21.60 11.58 7.75
C VAL A 244 22.25 10.67 6.72
N ILE A 245 22.00 10.98 5.45
CA ILE A 245 22.63 10.32 4.31
C ILE A 245 23.67 11.28 3.75
N LEU A 246 24.91 10.81 3.69
CA LEU A 246 26.07 11.55 3.20
C LEU A 246 26.62 10.88 1.93
N PRO A 247 27.22 11.65 1.00
CA PRO A 247 28.03 11.06 -0.06
C PRO A 247 29.35 10.51 0.52
N ASP A 248 29.93 9.48 -0.08
CA ASP A 248 31.14 8.82 0.43
C ASP A 248 32.34 9.76 0.68
N ALA A 249 32.54 10.76 -0.18
CA ALA A 249 33.63 11.72 -0.08
C ALA A 249 33.26 12.99 0.73
N PHE A 250 32.31 12.88 1.66
CA PHE A 250 31.86 14.01 2.46
C PHE A 250 32.97 14.58 3.36
N SER A 251 33.15 15.90 3.31
CA SER A 251 34.27 16.61 3.96
C SER A 251 33.86 17.78 4.85
N THR A 252 32.55 18.02 5.04
CA THR A 252 32.10 19.15 5.87
C THR A 252 32.14 18.76 7.35
N PRO A 253 32.76 19.55 8.23
CA PRO A 253 32.75 19.28 9.66
C PRO A 253 31.33 19.28 10.25
N PHE A 254 31.03 18.29 11.08
CA PHE A 254 29.74 18.18 11.77
C PHE A 254 29.89 17.71 13.22
N GLU A 255 28.90 18.04 14.04
CA GLU A 255 28.69 17.48 15.36
C GLU A 255 27.32 16.79 15.45
N ALA A 256 27.28 15.64 16.11
CA ALA A 256 26.05 14.95 16.47
C ALA A 256 25.93 14.85 17.99
N ALA A 257 24.74 15.10 18.54
CA ALA A 257 24.46 14.99 19.96
C ALA A 257 23.28 14.04 20.20
N VAL A 258 23.48 13.12 21.13
CA VAL A 258 22.49 12.12 21.56
C VAL A 258 22.53 11.96 23.07
N ARG A 259 21.46 11.40 23.65
CA ARG A 259 21.38 11.18 25.10
C ARG A 259 22.30 10.06 25.60
N LYS A 260 22.51 9.01 24.79
CA LYS A 260 23.34 7.84 25.13
C LYS A 260 24.28 7.51 23.98
N ALA A 261 25.48 7.01 24.27
CA ALA A 261 26.47 6.75 23.24
C ALA A 261 25.99 5.68 22.22
N SER A 262 25.20 4.70 22.68
CA SER A 262 24.58 3.66 21.83
C SER A 262 23.47 4.18 20.91
N ASP A 263 23.08 5.44 21.04
CA ASP A 263 22.09 6.11 20.18
C ASP A 263 22.79 6.82 19.00
N PHE A 264 24.12 6.85 18.93
CA PHE A 264 24.85 7.27 17.73
C PHE A 264 25.22 6.05 16.89
N ILE A 265 24.70 5.96 15.68
CA ILE A 265 24.95 4.87 14.74
C ILE A 265 25.57 5.46 13.49
N CYS A 266 26.76 4.99 13.13
CA CYS A 266 27.49 5.50 11.97
C CYS A 266 27.94 4.31 11.13
N ARG A 267 27.47 4.26 9.89
CA ARG A 267 27.77 3.20 8.90
C ARG A 267 28.55 3.71 7.67
N ALA A 268 28.65 5.03 7.51
CA ALA A 268 29.43 5.67 6.44
C ALA A 268 30.96 5.42 6.53
N PRO A 269 31.72 5.53 5.43
CA PRO A 269 33.18 5.33 5.45
C PRO A 269 33.94 6.24 6.45
N LEU A 270 33.43 7.46 6.67
CA LEU A 270 34.03 8.45 7.58
C LEU A 270 33.91 8.09 9.07
N CYS A 271 33.15 7.05 9.43
CA CYS A 271 32.86 6.73 10.83
C CYS A 271 34.10 6.37 11.65
N SER A 272 35.17 5.89 11.00
CA SER A 272 36.48 5.65 11.63
C SER A 272 37.17 6.92 12.12
N GLN A 273 36.75 8.10 11.66
CA GLN A 273 37.33 9.40 11.99
C GLN A 273 36.52 10.18 13.03
N ILE A 274 35.41 9.62 13.51
CA ILE A 274 34.54 10.26 14.50
C ILE A 274 35.22 10.29 15.86
N LYS A 275 35.24 11.48 16.48
CA LYS A 275 35.71 11.67 17.85
C LYS A 275 34.51 11.72 18.80
N HIS A 276 34.56 10.94 19.86
CA HIS A 276 33.55 10.94 20.91
C HIS A 276 34.01 11.78 22.10
N SER A 277 33.10 12.59 22.63
CA SER A 277 33.30 13.37 23.86
C SER A 277 32.01 13.44 24.65
N ARG A 278 32.10 13.52 25.97
CA ARG A 278 30.96 13.78 26.85
C ARG A 278 30.97 15.24 27.26
N ARG A 279 29.84 15.93 27.09
CA ARG A 279 29.66 17.35 27.47
C ARG A 279 28.36 17.49 28.25
N GLU A 280 28.12 18.66 28.81
CA GLU A 280 26.81 18.97 29.40
C GLU A 280 25.71 18.76 28.35
N GLY A 281 24.62 18.09 28.75
CA GLY A 281 23.48 17.79 27.86
C GLY A 281 23.54 16.49 27.05
N GLY A 282 24.64 15.72 27.05
CA GLY A 282 24.66 14.40 26.43
C GLY A 282 26.02 13.89 25.92
N GLU A 283 25.95 12.92 25.02
CA GLU A 283 27.10 12.34 24.31
C GLU A 283 27.25 13.02 22.95
N TRP A 284 28.46 13.47 22.64
CA TRP A 284 28.77 14.28 21.46
C TRP A 284 29.79 13.57 20.56
N PHE A 285 29.50 13.56 19.27
CA PHE A 285 30.30 12.91 18.23
C PHE A 285 30.67 13.94 17.17
N SER A 286 31.96 14.11 16.88
CA SER A 286 32.43 15.13 15.92
C SER A 286 33.27 14.56 14.79
N PHE A 287 33.10 15.16 13.61
CA PHE A 287 33.88 14.93 12.41
C PHE A 287 34.51 16.24 11.94
N GLY A 288 35.79 16.21 11.56
CA GLY A 288 36.49 17.40 11.03
C GLY A 288 36.98 18.39 12.10
N SER A 289 36.97 19.69 11.79
CA SER A 289 37.49 20.77 12.63
C SER A 289 36.55 21.16 13.79
N ALA A 290 37.05 21.94 14.74
CA ALA A 290 36.34 22.29 15.98
C ALA A 290 35.13 23.22 15.79
N THR A 291 35.01 23.92 14.66
CA THR A 291 33.85 24.76 14.33
C THR A 291 32.96 24.02 13.33
N ALA A 292 32.09 23.16 13.85
CA ALA A 292 31.17 22.38 13.03
C ALA A 292 30.15 23.27 12.32
N ALA A 293 30.12 23.19 10.99
CA ALA A 293 29.13 23.89 10.18
C ALA A 293 27.75 23.22 10.27
N LEU A 294 27.73 21.92 10.59
CA LEU A 294 26.52 21.12 10.65
C LEU A 294 26.34 20.54 12.06
N ARG A 295 25.12 20.54 12.56
CA ARG A 295 24.78 20.01 13.88
C ARG A 295 23.50 19.18 13.82
N PHE A 296 23.58 17.95 14.32
CA PHE A 296 22.49 16.98 14.36
C PHE A 296 22.19 16.61 15.81
N VAL A 297 21.01 16.94 16.31
CA VAL A 297 20.65 16.71 17.71
C VAL A 297 19.38 15.89 17.78
N SER A 298 19.44 14.73 18.44
CA SER A 298 18.24 13.98 18.83
C SER A 298 18.11 13.96 20.35
N THR A 299 16.94 14.36 20.85
CA THR A 299 16.69 14.48 22.30
C THR A 299 16.24 13.17 22.95
N LYS A 300 15.52 12.31 22.22
CA LYS A 300 15.04 11.00 22.73
C LYS A 300 15.43 9.81 21.86
N GLY A 301 15.73 10.03 20.57
CA GLY A 301 16.08 9.00 19.59
C GLY A 301 17.57 8.96 19.23
N PRO A 302 17.92 8.16 18.21
CA PRO A 302 19.26 8.08 17.68
C PRO A 302 19.61 9.19 16.68
N VAL A 303 20.91 9.38 16.48
CA VAL A 303 21.45 9.99 15.25
C VAL A 303 22.07 8.87 14.42
N VAL A 304 21.60 8.71 13.19
CA VAL A 304 22.01 7.65 12.27
C VAL A 304 22.70 8.28 11.07
N ILE A 305 23.96 7.93 10.81
CA ILE A 305 24.76 8.44 9.69
C ILE A 305 25.04 7.29 8.71
N ASP A 306 24.60 7.46 7.46
CA ASP A 306 24.72 6.48 6.37
C ASP A 306 25.40 7.07 5.13
N SER A 307 25.90 6.18 4.26
CA SER A 307 26.44 6.52 2.94
C SER A 307 25.37 6.30 1.85
N LEU A 308 25.27 7.25 0.92
CA LEU A 308 24.37 7.16 -0.23
C LEU A 308 24.73 5.96 -1.12
N GLU A 309 26.01 5.75 -1.39
CA GLU A 309 26.52 4.67 -2.23
C GLU A 309 26.25 3.30 -1.62
N GLN A 310 26.50 3.14 -0.32
CA GLN A 310 26.18 1.90 0.41
C GLN A 310 24.68 1.60 0.38
N LEU A 311 23.82 2.61 0.60
CA LEU A 311 22.37 2.43 0.56
C LEU A 311 21.86 2.05 -0.84
N ARG A 312 22.44 2.62 -1.90
CA ARG A 312 22.12 2.24 -3.28
C ARG A 312 22.52 0.79 -3.57
N ALA A 313 23.73 0.40 -3.20
CA ALA A 313 24.20 -0.98 -3.38
C ALA A 313 23.32 -1.99 -2.63
N ALA A 314 22.94 -1.68 -1.38
CA ALA A 314 22.04 -2.51 -0.59
C ALA A 314 20.65 -2.64 -1.24
N ARG A 315 20.08 -1.55 -1.74
CA ARG A 315 18.78 -1.57 -2.44
C ARG A 315 18.83 -2.37 -3.73
N GLU A 316 19.92 -2.26 -4.50
CA GLU A 316 20.11 -3.04 -5.73
C GLU A 316 20.30 -4.53 -5.44
N GLN A 317 21.01 -4.88 -4.37
CA GLN A 317 21.14 -6.26 -3.93
C GLN A 317 19.80 -6.83 -3.48
N GLN A 318 19.07 -6.13 -2.61
CA GLN A 318 17.74 -6.55 -2.15
C GLN A 318 16.77 -6.73 -3.32
N LYS A 319 16.81 -5.82 -4.30
CA LYS A 319 16.00 -5.94 -5.51
C LYS A 319 16.35 -7.21 -6.29
N ARG A 320 17.65 -7.48 -6.50
CA ARG A 320 18.11 -8.70 -7.17
C ARG A 320 17.65 -9.96 -6.45
N GLU A 321 17.83 -10.03 -5.14
CA GLU A 321 17.36 -11.16 -4.32
C GLU A 321 15.83 -11.33 -4.46
N THR A 322 15.06 -10.25 -4.39
CA THR A 322 13.61 -10.28 -4.55
C THR A 322 13.18 -10.75 -5.96
N ASP A 323 13.87 -10.27 -7.00
CA ASP A 323 13.62 -10.63 -8.40
C ASP A 323 14.00 -12.11 -8.65
N GLU A 324 15.11 -12.58 -8.08
CA GLU A 324 15.55 -13.98 -8.13
C GLU A 324 14.56 -14.91 -7.43
N GLU A 325 14.14 -14.58 -6.21
CA GLU A 325 13.10 -15.35 -5.51
C GLU A 325 11.77 -15.34 -6.29
N ALA A 326 11.39 -14.22 -6.89
CA ALA A 326 10.19 -14.14 -7.72
C ALA A 326 10.31 -15.02 -8.97
N ALA A 327 11.48 -15.03 -9.61
CA ALA A 327 11.76 -15.90 -10.75
C ALA A 327 11.71 -17.38 -10.37
N GLU A 328 12.29 -17.76 -9.22
CA GLU A 328 12.22 -19.14 -8.71
C GLU A 328 10.78 -19.56 -8.40
N ARG A 329 10.01 -18.72 -7.70
CA ARG A 329 8.58 -18.95 -7.45
C ARG A 329 7.78 -19.11 -8.75
N ASN A 330 8.09 -18.31 -9.77
CA ASN A 330 7.46 -18.40 -11.09
C ASN A 330 7.80 -19.73 -11.79
N LEU A 331 9.06 -20.17 -11.75
CA LEU A 331 9.49 -21.46 -12.31
C LEU A 331 8.79 -22.62 -11.60
N GLN A 332 8.75 -22.61 -10.26
CA GLN A 332 8.06 -23.62 -9.47
C GLN A 332 6.57 -23.68 -9.81
N THR A 333 5.90 -22.52 -9.88
CA THR A 333 4.47 -22.43 -10.23
C THR A 333 4.19 -23.01 -11.62
N ARG A 334 5.04 -22.69 -12.60
CA ARG A 334 4.93 -23.25 -13.95
C ARG A 334 5.13 -24.76 -13.97
N HIS A 335 6.12 -25.26 -13.22
CA HIS A 335 6.35 -26.70 -13.09
C HIS A 335 5.12 -27.41 -12.52
N ILE A 336 4.54 -26.91 -11.41
CA ILE A 336 3.34 -27.50 -10.79
C ILE A 336 2.17 -27.56 -11.78
N ASN A 337 1.91 -26.46 -12.50
CA ASN A 337 0.86 -26.44 -13.52
C ASN A 337 1.12 -27.43 -14.66
N ASN A 338 2.38 -27.61 -15.08
CA ASN A 338 2.72 -28.59 -16.11
C ASN A 338 2.46 -30.01 -15.61
N VAL A 339 2.87 -30.37 -14.39
CA VAL A 339 2.56 -31.69 -13.81
C VAL A 339 1.04 -31.90 -13.73
N ALA A 340 0.27 -30.88 -13.33
CA ALA A 340 -1.19 -30.95 -13.29
C ALA A 340 -1.81 -31.33 -14.65
N GLY A 341 -1.22 -30.87 -15.76
CA GLY A 341 -1.67 -31.14 -17.12
C GLY A 341 -1.09 -32.40 -17.76
N SER A 342 -0.19 -33.11 -17.09
CA SER A 342 0.53 -34.28 -17.62
C SER A 342 0.42 -35.50 -16.71
N ILE A 343 -0.70 -35.64 -16.00
CA ILE A 343 -0.98 -36.82 -15.18
C ILE A 343 -1.35 -38.00 -16.09
N HIS A 344 -0.57 -39.08 -16.04
CA HIS A 344 -0.83 -40.32 -16.77
C HIS A 344 -0.89 -41.56 -15.85
N SER A 345 -0.49 -41.40 -14.59
CA SER A 345 -0.45 -42.44 -13.58
C SER A 345 -0.81 -41.91 -12.19
N GLU A 346 -1.11 -42.81 -11.26
CA GLU A 346 -1.29 -42.44 -9.84
C GLU A 346 -0.01 -41.84 -9.24
N ALA A 347 1.16 -42.22 -9.75
CA ALA A 347 2.44 -41.66 -9.33
C ALA A 347 2.56 -40.18 -9.71
N ASP A 348 2.17 -39.80 -10.93
CA ASP A 348 2.18 -38.40 -11.38
C ASP A 348 1.18 -37.55 -10.57
N ALA A 349 -0.01 -38.09 -10.29
CA ALA A 349 -1.00 -37.42 -9.45
C ALA A 349 -0.51 -37.19 -8.02
N ARG A 350 0.20 -38.17 -7.47
CA ARG A 350 0.84 -38.07 -6.15
C ARG A 350 1.98 -37.06 -6.15
N GLU A 351 2.79 -37.02 -7.20
CA GLU A 351 3.83 -36.00 -7.36
C GLU A 351 3.22 -34.60 -7.40
N TYR A 352 2.18 -34.40 -8.21
CA TYR A 352 1.45 -33.13 -8.29
C TYR A 352 0.93 -32.66 -6.93
N VAL A 353 0.22 -33.53 -6.20
CA VAL A 353 -0.32 -33.20 -4.86
C VAL A 353 0.80 -32.93 -3.86
N ASN A 354 1.92 -33.66 -3.93
CA ASN A 354 3.08 -33.41 -3.06
C ASN A 354 3.75 -32.06 -3.36
N LEU A 355 3.84 -31.66 -4.62
CA LEU A 355 4.38 -30.34 -4.99
C LEU A 355 3.50 -29.21 -4.45
N LEU A 356 2.18 -29.34 -4.56
CA LEU A 356 1.23 -28.40 -3.94
C LEU A 356 1.37 -28.39 -2.43
N TRP A 357 1.42 -29.56 -1.80
CA TRP A 357 1.64 -29.65 -0.36
C TRP A 357 2.92 -28.95 0.06
N LYS A 358 4.04 -29.18 -0.63
CA LYS A 358 5.32 -28.51 -0.33
C LYS A 358 5.21 -26.99 -0.47
N HIS A 359 4.45 -26.51 -1.45
CA HIS A 359 4.23 -25.08 -1.65
C HIS A 359 3.41 -24.45 -0.51
N PHE A 360 2.38 -25.15 -0.02
CA PHE A 360 1.48 -24.64 1.02
C PHE A 360 1.80 -25.11 2.44
N ALA A 361 2.77 -26.02 2.64
CA ALA A 361 3.04 -26.69 3.92
C ALA A 361 3.15 -25.76 5.15
N PRO A 362 3.72 -24.54 5.05
CA PRO A 362 3.72 -23.60 6.18
C PRO A 362 2.32 -23.19 6.65
N ASP A 363 1.34 -23.20 5.76
CA ASP A 363 -0.01 -22.64 5.95
C ASP A 363 -1.10 -23.70 6.12
N VAL A 364 -0.81 -24.98 5.85
CA VAL A 364 -1.80 -26.05 5.94
C VAL A 364 -1.96 -26.57 7.38
N PRO A 365 -3.19 -26.72 7.91
CA PRO A 365 -3.38 -27.21 9.27
C PRO A 365 -2.75 -28.59 9.50
N LYS A 366 -2.07 -28.75 10.64
CA LYS A 366 -1.36 -29.98 11.03
C LYS A 366 -2.26 -31.24 11.09
N TRP A 367 -3.57 -31.05 11.18
CA TRP A 367 -4.53 -32.16 11.21
C TRP A 367 -4.86 -32.72 9.82
N ILE A 368 -4.47 -32.03 8.73
CA ILE A 368 -4.57 -32.62 7.39
C ILE A 368 -3.58 -33.77 7.32
N ALA A 369 -4.12 -34.99 7.36
CA ALA A 369 -3.34 -36.20 7.39
C ALA A 369 -2.81 -36.55 5.99
N ARG A 370 -1.71 -37.33 5.96
CA ARG A 370 -1.19 -37.91 4.71
C ARG A 370 -2.26 -38.72 3.96
N SER A 371 -3.18 -39.35 4.67
CA SER A 371 -4.33 -40.05 4.09
C SER A 371 -5.26 -39.13 3.29
N THR A 372 -5.40 -37.85 3.65
CA THR A 372 -6.15 -36.86 2.87
C THR A 372 -5.42 -36.55 1.56
N LEU A 373 -4.10 -36.35 1.59
CA LEU A 373 -3.30 -36.13 0.38
C LEU A 373 -3.37 -37.34 -0.56
N ASP A 374 -3.35 -38.55 -0.02
CA ASP A 374 -3.48 -39.79 -0.79
C ASP A 374 -4.87 -39.90 -1.45
N ARG A 375 -5.94 -39.47 -0.76
CA ARG A 375 -7.29 -39.41 -1.33
C ARG A 375 -7.37 -38.41 -2.47
N VAL A 376 -6.78 -37.22 -2.30
CA VAL A 376 -6.72 -36.20 -3.35
C VAL A 376 -5.96 -36.73 -4.57
N ALA A 377 -4.79 -37.34 -4.38
CA ALA A 377 -3.99 -37.89 -5.48
C ALA A 377 -4.73 -38.99 -6.24
N ARG A 378 -5.42 -39.91 -5.54
CA ARG A 378 -6.24 -40.94 -6.21
C ARG A 378 -7.41 -40.33 -6.98
N ALA A 379 -8.09 -39.34 -6.41
CA ALA A 379 -9.20 -38.66 -7.06
C ALA A 379 -8.75 -37.84 -8.28
N GLU A 380 -7.57 -37.21 -8.21
CA GLU A 380 -6.93 -36.57 -9.37
C GLU A 380 -6.69 -37.54 -10.52
N TYR A 381 -6.10 -38.71 -10.22
CA TYR A 381 -5.87 -39.74 -11.23
C TYR A 381 -7.18 -40.32 -11.78
N ALA A 382 -8.16 -40.62 -10.92
CA ALA A 382 -9.46 -41.15 -11.33
C ALA A 382 -10.23 -40.19 -12.25
N ALA A 383 -10.14 -38.87 -12.00
CA ALA A 383 -10.71 -37.85 -12.88
C ALA A 383 -10.07 -37.88 -14.28
N VAL A 384 -8.74 -37.96 -14.36
CA VAL A 384 -8.02 -37.93 -15.65
C VAL A 384 -8.10 -39.26 -16.41
N ALA A 385 -8.01 -40.39 -15.72
CA ALA A 385 -7.98 -41.72 -16.33
C ALA A 385 -9.37 -42.34 -16.52
N GLY A 386 -10.30 -42.10 -15.59
CA GLY A 386 -11.63 -42.71 -15.56
C GLY A 386 -12.79 -41.75 -15.82
N GLY A 387 -12.53 -40.44 -15.90
CA GLY A 387 -13.58 -39.43 -16.02
C GLY A 387 -14.42 -39.25 -14.75
N GLU A 388 -13.90 -39.66 -13.59
CA GLU A 388 -14.58 -39.56 -12.29
C GLU A 388 -14.40 -38.15 -11.69
N PHE A 389 -15.15 -37.17 -12.22
CA PHE A 389 -15.12 -35.79 -11.74
C PHE A 389 -16.03 -35.59 -10.52
N ILE A 390 -15.63 -34.68 -9.63
CA ILE A 390 -16.43 -34.26 -8.47
C ILE A 390 -17.55 -33.34 -8.95
N PRO A 391 -18.83 -33.71 -8.75
CA PRO A 391 -19.94 -32.89 -9.20
C PRO A 391 -20.01 -31.53 -8.48
N GLU A 392 -20.43 -30.46 -9.17
CA GLU A 392 -20.53 -29.11 -8.59
C GLU A 392 -21.58 -29.03 -7.47
N ASP A 393 -22.66 -29.82 -7.56
CA ASP A 393 -23.66 -29.98 -6.50
C ASP A 393 -23.07 -30.57 -5.24
N ARG A 394 -22.11 -31.50 -5.35
CA ARG A 394 -21.40 -32.04 -4.18
C ARG A 394 -20.62 -30.94 -3.45
N ILE A 395 -19.96 -30.05 -4.19
CA ILE A 395 -19.23 -28.91 -3.62
C ILE A 395 -20.19 -27.92 -2.97
N ALA A 396 -21.26 -27.53 -3.68
CA ALA A 396 -22.27 -26.60 -3.16
C ALA A 396 -22.93 -27.14 -1.89
N ASN A 397 -23.36 -28.41 -1.89
CA ASN A 397 -23.99 -29.05 -0.74
C ASN A 397 -23.06 -29.10 0.47
N SER A 398 -21.78 -29.40 0.24
CA SER A 398 -20.78 -29.45 1.31
C SER A 398 -20.54 -28.07 1.93
N PHE A 399 -20.37 -27.03 1.11
CA PHE A 399 -20.23 -25.66 1.60
C PHE A 399 -21.51 -25.16 2.30
N ASN A 400 -22.68 -25.46 1.74
CA ASN A 400 -23.96 -25.06 2.35
C ASN A 400 -24.20 -25.73 3.70
N ASN A 401 -23.75 -26.98 3.88
CA ASN A 401 -23.76 -27.62 5.20
C ASN A 401 -22.85 -26.87 6.19
N PHE A 402 -21.66 -26.44 5.76
CA PHE A 402 -20.80 -25.56 6.59
C PHE A 402 -21.52 -24.27 6.99
N VAL A 403 -22.11 -23.55 6.02
CA VAL A 403 -22.89 -22.30 6.24
C VAL A 403 -24.01 -22.51 7.26
N GLN A 404 -24.78 -23.60 7.13
CA GLN A 404 -25.86 -23.93 8.06
C GLN A 404 -25.34 -24.20 9.47
N ARG A 405 -24.25 -24.96 9.60
CA ARG A 405 -23.70 -25.34 10.90
C ARG A 405 -23.10 -24.17 11.67
N ILE A 406 -22.58 -23.16 10.98
CA ILE A 406 -22.10 -21.93 11.62
C ILE A 406 -23.24 -20.94 11.91
N GLY A 407 -24.48 -21.24 11.51
CA GLY A 407 -25.64 -20.37 11.71
C GLY A 407 -25.63 -19.13 10.81
N ALA A 408 -24.97 -19.23 9.65
CA ALA A 408 -24.94 -18.13 8.69
C ALA A 408 -26.29 -17.97 7.96
N PRO A 409 -26.64 -16.74 7.53
CA PRO A 409 -27.93 -16.50 6.87
C PRO A 409 -28.08 -17.24 5.54
N ASP A 410 -29.31 -17.50 5.11
CA ASP A 410 -29.62 -18.20 3.85
C ASP A 410 -29.01 -17.56 2.61
N TRP A 411 -28.74 -16.25 2.63
CA TRP A 411 -28.08 -15.57 1.52
C TRP A 411 -26.65 -16.08 1.29
N ALA A 412 -26.01 -16.73 2.27
CA ALA A 412 -24.67 -17.29 2.13
C ALA A 412 -24.67 -18.68 1.47
N HIS A 413 -25.82 -19.31 1.26
CA HIS A 413 -25.88 -20.54 0.46
C HIS A 413 -25.48 -20.27 -0.99
N VAL A 414 -24.83 -21.25 -1.63
CA VAL A 414 -24.41 -21.19 -3.03
C VAL A 414 -25.09 -22.28 -3.86
N THR A 415 -25.25 -22.02 -5.16
CA THR A 415 -25.81 -23.00 -6.11
C THR A 415 -24.72 -23.58 -7.04
N PRO A 416 -24.95 -24.76 -7.66
CA PRO A 416 -24.04 -25.30 -8.67
C PRO A 416 -23.78 -24.32 -9.83
N GLU A 417 -24.79 -23.55 -10.25
CA GLU A 417 -24.68 -22.56 -11.31
C GLU A 417 -23.75 -21.40 -10.91
N GLU A 418 -23.81 -20.96 -9.66
CA GLU A 418 -22.90 -19.95 -9.11
C GLU A 418 -21.47 -20.45 -9.07
N LEU A 419 -21.24 -21.71 -8.69
CA LEU A 419 -19.93 -22.35 -8.74
C LEU A 419 -19.39 -22.43 -10.17
N HIS A 420 -20.22 -22.88 -11.11
CA HIS A 420 -19.86 -22.95 -12.52
C HIS A 420 -19.45 -21.57 -13.06
N ALA A 421 -20.22 -20.53 -12.69
CA ALA A 421 -19.90 -19.16 -13.03
C ALA A 421 -18.59 -18.70 -12.37
N ILE A 422 -18.29 -19.02 -11.10
CA ILE A 422 -17.00 -18.68 -10.49
C ILE A 422 -15.85 -19.32 -11.29
N ARG A 423 -15.92 -20.65 -11.50
CA ARG A 423 -14.91 -21.44 -12.22
C ARG A 423 -14.62 -20.87 -13.60
N ALA A 424 -15.65 -20.51 -14.37
CA ALA A 424 -15.48 -19.95 -15.72
C ALA A 424 -14.67 -18.64 -15.72
N GLY A 425 -14.80 -17.81 -14.69
CA GLY A 425 -14.03 -16.56 -14.55
C GLY A 425 -12.61 -16.76 -14.15
N GLU A 426 -12.39 -17.64 -13.20
CA GLU A 426 -11.04 -17.93 -12.77
C GLU A 426 -10.25 -18.64 -13.89
N LEU A 427 -10.88 -19.53 -14.67
CA LEU A 427 -10.27 -20.12 -15.87
C LEU A 427 -9.97 -19.07 -16.95
N ALA A 428 -10.90 -18.14 -17.21
CA ALA A 428 -10.67 -17.04 -18.15
C ALA A 428 -9.48 -16.16 -17.70
N SER A 429 -9.43 -15.83 -16.40
CA SER A 429 -8.36 -15.04 -15.80
C SER A 429 -7.02 -15.78 -15.87
N ALA A 430 -7.01 -17.08 -15.52
CA ALA A 430 -5.85 -17.94 -15.64
C ALA A 430 -5.31 -17.95 -17.07
N LYS A 431 -6.15 -18.20 -18.08
CA LYS A 431 -5.73 -18.17 -19.49
C LYS A 431 -5.16 -16.81 -19.92
N ALA A 432 -5.74 -15.71 -19.44
CA ALA A 432 -5.32 -14.37 -19.82
C ALA A 432 -3.98 -13.94 -19.17
N THR A 433 -3.73 -14.33 -17.92
CA THR A 433 -2.57 -13.84 -17.16
C THR A 433 -1.40 -14.82 -17.10
N TRP A 434 -1.61 -16.11 -17.33
CA TRP A 434 -0.62 -17.17 -17.08
C TRP A 434 0.77 -16.93 -17.70
N ASN A 435 0.82 -16.39 -18.91
CA ASN A 435 2.10 -16.15 -19.58
C ASN A 435 2.87 -14.97 -18.95
N SER A 436 2.16 -13.93 -18.52
CA SER A 436 2.74 -12.69 -17.97
C SER A 436 2.93 -12.75 -16.45
N TYR A 437 2.07 -13.47 -15.74
CA TYR A 437 2.02 -13.53 -14.28
C TYR A 437 1.56 -14.92 -13.81
N PRO A 438 2.46 -15.93 -13.85
CA PRO A 438 2.13 -17.26 -13.36
C PRO A 438 1.87 -17.20 -11.86
N ASN A 439 0.70 -17.67 -11.44
CA ASN A 439 0.27 -17.65 -10.04
C ASN A 439 -0.31 -19.02 -9.68
N ILE A 440 0.06 -19.56 -8.52
CA ILE A 440 -0.37 -20.88 -8.03
C ILE A 440 -1.90 -21.01 -7.94
N TRP A 441 -2.61 -19.89 -7.71
CA TRP A 441 -4.06 -19.82 -7.65
C TRP A 441 -4.73 -19.68 -9.03
N LEU A 442 -3.97 -19.38 -10.08
CA LEU A 442 -4.46 -19.18 -11.45
C LEU A 442 -3.81 -20.16 -12.43
N MET A 443 -3.59 -21.39 -11.99
CA MET A 443 -3.07 -22.46 -12.84
C MET A 443 -4.17 -22.96 -13.81
N PRO A 444 -4.02 -22.82 -15.13
CA PRO A 444 -5.05 -23.23 -16.08
C PRO A 444 -5.26 -24.75 -16.15
N ASN A 445 -4.24 -25.57 -15.87
CA ASN A 445 -4.30 -27.03 -16.07
C ASN A 445 -5.04 -27.79 -14.96
N ILE A 446 -5.47 -27.10 -13.89
CA ILE A 446 -6.26 -27.73 -12.83
C ILE A 446 -7.73 -27.87 -13.22
N TYR A 447 -8.19 -27.06 -14.17
CA TYR A 447 -9.60 -27.01 -14.57
C TYR A 447 -9.96 -28.19 -15.47
N HIS A 448 -11.10 -28.81 -15.17
CA HIS A 448 -11.73 -29.73 -16.12
C HIS A 448 -12.33 -28.95 -17.29
N VAL A 449 -11.73 -29.11 -18.47
CA VAL A 449 -12.19 -28.53 -19.73
C VAL A 449 -12.60 -29.62 -20.70
N GLY A 450 -13.72 -29.41 -21.41
CA GLY A 450 -14.20 -30.30 -22.44
C GLY A 450 -13.37 -30.22 -23.73
N SER A 451 -13.66 -31.10 -24.69
CA SER A 451 -12.95 -31.20 -25.98
C SER A 451 -12.97 -29.91 -26.81
N ALA A 452 -13.98 -29.05 -26.62
CA ALA A 452 -14.10 -27.73 -27.25
C ALA A 452 -13.31 -26.62 -26.53
N GLY A 453 -12.57 -26.93 -25.46
CA GLY A 453 -11.82 -25.95 -24.66
C GLY A 453 -12.67 -25.13 -23.67
N ASN A 454 -13.97 -25.42 -23.61
CA ASN A 454 -14.94 -24.85 -22.68
C ASN A 454 -14.88 -25.55 -21.32
N LEU A 455 -15.26 -24.85 -20.25
CA LEU A 455 -15.35 -25.41 -18.91
C LEU A 455 -16.37 -26.56 -18.91
N ALA A 456 -15.97 -27.73 -18.39
CA ALA A 456 -16.85 -28.90 -18.29
C ALA A 456 -17.55 -28.97 -16.92
N PRO A 457 -18.71 -29.63 -16.84
CA PRO A 457 -19.36 -29.88 -15.55
C PRO A 457 -18.46 -30.77 -14.67
N GLY A 458 -18.47 -30.48 -13.37
CA GLY A 458 -17.65 -31.18 -12.38
C GLY A 458 -16.17 -30.76 -12.38
N CYS A 459 -15.51 -31.04 -11.26
CA CYS A 459 -14.16 -30.60 -10.94
C CYS A 459 -13.20 -31.79 -10.79
N ARG A 460 -11.92 -31.56 -11.04
CA ARG A 460 -10.85 -32.40 -10.46
C ARG A 460 -10.77 -32.17 -8.94
N ALA A 461 -10.07 -33.03 -8.21
CA ALA A 461 -10.04 -32.96 -6.75
C ALA A 461 -9.42 -31.66 -6.20
N VAL A 462 -8.29 -31.23 -6.76
CA VAL A 462 -7.61 -29.98 -6.42
C VAL A 462 -8.45 -28.77 -6.84
N GLU A 463 -9.11 -28.84 -8.00
CA GLU A 463 -10.05 -27.80 -8.43
C GLU A 463 -11.21 -27.66 -7.44
N ALA A 464 -11.79 -28.77 -6.98
CA ALA A 464 -12.88 -28.77 -6.00
C ALA A 464 -12.44 -28.21 -4.64
N LEU A 465 -11.25 -28.58 -4.16
CA LEU A 465 -10.67 -28.00 -2.94
C LEU A 465 -10.36 -26.51 -3.09
N LYS A 466 -9.90 -26.08 -4.26
CA LYS A 466 -9.74 -24.67 -4.58
C LYS A 466 -11.10 -23.95 -4.54
N MET A 467 -12.18 -24.56 -5.01
CA MET A 467 -13.51 -23.96 -4.91
C MET A 467 -13.96 -23.77 -3.47
N LEU A 468 -13.74 -24.75 -2.59
CA LEU A 468 -13.97 -24.56 -1.16
C LEU A 468 -13.11 -23.42 -0.60
N TYR A 469 -11.85 -23.30 -1.01
CA TYR A 469 -11.00 -22.18 -0.62
C TYR A 469 -11.56 -20.83 -1.11
N THR A 470 -11.95 -20.71 -2.37
CA THR A 470 -12.52 -19.48 -2.93
C THR A 470 -13.80 -19.08 -2.18
N LEU A 471 -14.71 -20.02 -1.92
CA LEU A 471 -15.91 -19.75 -1.15
C LEU A 471 -15.58 -19.34 0.29
N ASN A 472 -14.62 -20.02 0.91
CA ASN A 472 -14.24 -19.76 2.29
C ASN A 472 -13.33 -18.54 2.46
N HIS A 473 -12.72 -17.95 1.43
CA HIS A 473 -11.78 -16.82 1.59
C HIS A 473 -12.04 -15.62 0.68
N LEU A 474 -12.85 -15.81 -0.35
CA LEU A 474 -13.18 -14.82 -1.37
C LEU A 474 -14.68 -14.93 -1.68
N PHE A 475 -15.52 -14.98 -0.64
CA PHE A 475 -16.97 -15.22 -0.79
C PHE A 475 -17.66 -14.14 -1.64
N SER A 476 -17.06 -12.94 -1.69
CA SER A 476 -17.43 -11.88 -2.62
C SER A 476 -17.50 -12.36 -4.09
N ASN A 477 -16.69 -13.34 -4.50
CA ASN A 477 -16.78 -13.94 -5.84
C ASN A 477 -18.11 -14.67 -6.09
N ALA A 478 -18.68 -15.32 -5.07
CA ALA A 478 -19.97 -16.00 -5.17
C ALA A 478 -21.13 -15.01 -5.27
N ILE A 479 -21.10 -13.95 -4.46
CA ILE A 479 -22.09 -12.87 -4.52
C ILE A 479 -22.04 -12.19 -5.90
N TYR A 480 -20.84 -11.91 -6.39
CA TYR A 480 -20.64 -11.33 -7.70
C TYR A 480 -21.06 -12.28 -8.85
N ALA A 481 -20.84 -13.59 -8.71
CA ALA A 481 -21.36 -14.58 -9.66
C ALA A 481 -22.90 -14.59 -9.69
N ARG A 482 -23.55 -14.55 -8.53
CA ARG A 482 -25.00 -14.49 -8.39
C ARG A 482 -25.61 -13.26 -9.08
N GLU A 483 -25.04 -12.08 -8.86
CA GLU A 483 -25.53 -10.85 -9.48
C GLU A 483 -25.45 -10.91 -11.01
N ARG A 484 -24.34 -11.43 -11.54
CA ARG A 484 -24.16 -11.60 -12.99
C ARG A 484 -25.11 -12.62 -13.58
N LEU A 485 -25.33 -13.76 -12.90
CA LEU A 485 -26.28 -14.77 -13.35
C LEU A 485 -27.71 -14.19 -13.44
N ARG A 486 -28.09 -13.29 -12.51
CA ARG A 486 -29.37 -12.58 -12.60
C ARG A 486 -29.46 -11.63 -13.80
N GLN A 487 -28.36 -10.97 -14.15
CA GLN A 487 -28.32 -9.98 -15.23
C GLN A 487 -28.19 -10.63 -16.62
N ASN A 488 -27.37 -11.66 -16.76
CA ASN A 488 -27.14 -12.37 -18.02
C ASN A 488 -26.77 -13.85 -17.74
N PRO A 489 -27.78 -14.74 -17.66
CA PRO A 489 -27.58 -16.16 -17.35
C PRO A 489 -26.63 -16.84 -18.35
N VAL A 490 -26.85 -16.65 -19.66
CA VAL A 490 -26.14 -17.40 -20.71
C VAL A 490 -24.67 -16.98 -20.81
N ALA A 491 -24.37 -15.67 -20.81
CA ALA A 491 -22.99 -15.20 -20.95
C ALA A 491 -22.13 -15.53 -19.71
N SER A 492 -22.74 -15.59 -18.53
CA SER A 492 -22.06 -15.83 -17.25
C SER A 492 -21.40 -17.20 -17.14
N HIS A 493 -21.79 -18.16 -17.98
CA HIS A 493 -21.23 -19.51 -18.05
C HIS A 493 -20.11 -19.70 -19.08
N THR A 494 -19.84 -18.72 -19.94
CA THR A 494 -18.84 -18.88 -21.03
C THR A 494 -17.49 -18.27 -20.67
N VAL A 495 -16.41 -18.99 -20.99
CA VAL A 495 -15.03 -18.52 -20.79
C VAL A 495 -14.70 -17.36 -21.73
N GLU A 496 -15.23 -17.40 -22.96
CA GLU A 496 -15.00 -16.41 -24.02
C GLU A 496 -15.63 -15.04 -23.68
N ALA A 497 -16.85 -15.01 -23.12
CA ALA A 497 -17.48 -13.76 -22.68
C ALA A 497 -16.75 -13.09 -21.48
N ARG A 498 -15.78 -13.77 -20.85
CA ARG A 498 -14.95 -13.23 -19.77
C ARG A 498 -13.55 -12.83 -20.22
N GLN A 499 -13.13 -13.18 -21.43
CA GLN A 499 -11.92 -12.64 -22.04
C GLN A 499 -12.14 -11.23 -22.58
N SER A 500 -13.39 -10.85 -22.88
CA SER A 500 -13.76 -9.46 -23.10
C SER A 500 -13.69 -8.70 -21.78
N SER A 501 -12.63 -7.90 -21.60
CA SER A 501 -12.59 -6.89 -20.54
C SER A 501 -13.82 -5.98 -20.64
N PRO A 502 -14.32 -5.43 -19.52
CA PRO A 502 -15.33 -4.38 -19.55
C PRO A 502 -14.90 -3.31 -20.55
N SER A 503 -15.66 -3.18 -21.64
CA SER A 503 -15.28 -2.34 -22.77
C SER A 503 -15.61 -0.87 -22.52
N SER A 504 -16.38 -0.57 -21.47
CA SER A 504 -16.73 0.79 -21.05
C SER A 504 -16.42 1.05 -19.57
N GLN A 505 -16.14 2.32 -19.27
CA GLN A 505 -15.92 2.79 -17.91
C GLN A 505 -17.15 2.69 -16.99
N GLU A 506 -18.34 2.78 -17.56
CA GLU A 506 -19.60 2.61 -16.84
C GLU A 506 -19.73 1.17 -16.31
N GLN A 507 -19.37 0.19 -17.14
CA GLN A 507 -19.29 -1.21 -16.73
C GLN A 507 -18.21 -1.44 -15.65
N LEU A 508 -17.07 -0.73 -15.70
CA LEU A 508 -16.05 -0.78 -14.64
C LEU A 508 -16.51 -0.15 -13.33
N ARG A 509 -17.29 0.94 -13.38
CA ARG A 509 -17.85 1.60 -12.19
C ARG A 509 -18.90 0.71 -11.53
N GLU A 510 -19.85 0.20 -12.33
CA GLU A 510 -20.84 -0.78 -11.88
C GLU A 510 -20.17 -2.02 -11.29
N TYR A 511 -19.11 -2.52 -11.94
CA TYR A 511 -18.29 -3.62 -11.44
C TYR A 511 -17.71 -3.31 -10.05
N ARG A 512 -17.10 -2.14 -9.85
CA ARG A 512 -16.48 -1.77 -8.56
C ARG A 512 -17.51 -1.60 -7.45
N VAL A 513 -18.65 -0.98 -7.74
CA VAL A 513 -19.75 -0.81 -6.76
C VAL A 513 -20.32 -2.17 -6.37
N ALA A 514 -20.57 -3.05 -7.34
CA ALA A 514 -21.02 -4.42 -7.08
C ALA A 514 -19.99 -5.19 -6.24
N PHE A 515 -18.70 -5.07 -6.57
CA PHE A 515 -17.62 -5.72 -5.83
C PHE A 515 -17.53 -5.21 -4.37
N ALA A 516 -17.63 -3.89 -4.14
CA ALA A 516 -17.63 -3.32 -2.79
C ALA A 516 -18.80 -3.84 -1.93
N ARG A 517 -20.01 -3.89 -2.50
CA ARG A 517 -21.19 -4.49 -1.82
C ARG A 517 -20.99 -5.97 -1.52
N ALA A 518 -20.37 -6.71 -2.43
CA ALA A 518 -20.03 -8.10 -2.21
C ALA A 518 -19.01 -8.27 -1.07
N GLN A 519 -18.04 -7.35 -0.93
CA GLN A 519 -17.10 -7.35 0.20
C GLN A 519 -17.77 -7.05 1.54
N GLU A 520 -18.72 -6.11 1.61
CA GLU A 520 -19.49 -5.87 2.84
C GLU A 520 -20.24 -7.12 3.30
N LYS A 521 -20.88 -7.83 2.36
CA LYS A 521 -21.55 -9.08 2.64
C LYS A 521 -20.58 -10.18 3.06
N GLU A 522 -19.43 -10.28 2.41
CA GLU A 522 -18.38 -11.20 2.87
C GLU A 522 -17.96 -10.91 4.32
N GLN A 523 -17.81 -9.64 4.72
CA GLN A 523 -17.52 -9.28 6.11
C GLN A 523 -18.63 -9.71 7.07
N GLU A 524 -19.91 -9.66 6.67
CA GLU A 524 -21.03 -10.18 7.45
C GLU A 524 -20.85 -11.69 7.72
N LEU A 525 -20.48 -12.48 6.70
CA LEU A 525 -20.18 -13.91 6.86
C LEU A 525 -18.98 -14.14 7.81
N ARG A 526 -17.91 -13.34 7.70
CA ARG A 526 -16.75 -13.41 8.61
C ARG A 526 -17.11 -13.16 10.07
N ARG A 527 -18.05 -12.24 10.32
CA ARG A 527 -18.54 -11.98 11.67
C ARG A 527 -19.26 -13.20 12.24
N VAL A 528 -20.07 -13.89 11.43
CA VAL A 528 -20.73 -15.13 11.86
C VAL A 528 -19.71 -16.22 12.19
N GLU A 529 -18.72 -16.44 11.34
CA GLU A 529 -17.63 -17.40 11.61
C GLU A 529 -16.89 -17.06 12.92
N PHE A 530 -16.59 -15.78 13.14
CA PHE A 530 -15.93 -15.32 14.35
C PHE A 530 -16.78 -15.57 15.60
N GLU A 531 -18.07 -15.26 15.55
CA GLU A 531 -18.98 -15.51 16.67
C GLU A 531 -19.16 -17.01 16.92
N TYR A 532 -19.20 -17.85 15.89
CA TYR A 532 -19.22 -19.30 16.04
C TYR A 532 -17.98 -19.81 16.79
N VAL A 533 -16.78 -19.37 16.38
CA VAL A 533 -15.51 -19.75 17.04
C VAL A 533 -15.48 -19.28 18.50
N LYS A 534 -15.99 -18.08 18.77
CA LYS A 534 -16.07 -17.52 20.13
C LYS A 534 -17.01 -18.33 21.03
N GLN A 535 -18.13 -18.82 20.49
CA GLN A 535 -19.15 -19.58 21.25
C GLN A 535 -18.78 -21.06 21.43
N HIS A 536 -18.18 -21.69 20.42
CA HIS A 536 -17.98 -23.14 20.37
C HIS A 536 -16.50 -23.58 20.41
N GLY A 537 -15.57 -22.63 20.27
CA GLY A 537 -14.13 -22.87 20.27
C GLY A 537 -13.58 -23.30 18.91
N SER A 538 -12.26 -23.14 18.74
CA SER A 538 -11.55 -23.43 17.48
C SER A 538 -11.63 -24.90 17.07
N LYS A 539 -11.61 -25.85 18.01
CA LYS A 539 -11.71 -27.29 17.72
C LYS A 539 -13.06 -27.68 17.09
N ALA A 540 -14.14 -27.05 17.54
CA ALA A 540 -15.47 -27.29 16.97
C ALA A 540 -15.52 -26.77 15.53
N TYR A 541 -15.02 -25.55 15.30
CA TYR A 541 -14.93 -24.98 13.96
C TYR A 541 -14.04 -25.81 13.01
N GLU A 542 -12.87 -26.28 13.48
CA GLU A 542 -12.00 -27.18 12.70
C GLU A 542 -12.70 -28.49 12.31
N ALA A 543 -13.57 -29.04 13.16
CA ALA A 543 -14.35 -30.23 12.84
C ALA A 543 -15.34 -29.97 11.70
N ILE A 544 -16.02 -28.81 11.68
CA ILE A 544 -16.92 -28.42 10.58
C ILE A 544 -16.13 -28.26 9.27
N VAL A 545 -14.99 -27.57 9.32
CA VAL A 545 -14.13 -27.37 8.14
C VAL A 545 -13.62 -28.72 7.61
N ARG A 546 -13.28 -29.66 8.50
CA ARG A 546 -12.90 -31.02 8.11
C ARG A 546 -14.05 -31.75 7.42
N GLU A 547 -15.25 -31.70 7.98
CA GLU A 547 -16.43 -32.32 7.37
C GLU A 547 -16.77 -31.70 6.00
N MET A 548 -16.55 -30.40 5.81
CA MET A 548 -16.67 -29.75 4.51
C MET A 548 -15.67 -30.31 3.50
N ILE A 549 -14.40 -30.45 3.88
CA ILE A 549 -13.37 -31.04 2.98
C ILE A 549 -13.68 -32.52 2.69
N ASP A 550 -14.02 -33.30 3.71
CA ASP A 550 -14.32 -34.73 3.57
C ASP A 550 -15.61 -34.98 2.77
N GLY A 551 -16.58 -34.06 2.84
CA GLY A 551 -17.83 -34.14 2.09
C GLY A 551 -17.63 -34.00 0.57
N VAL A 552 -16.56 -33.33 0.13
CA VAL A 552 -16.23 -33.13 -1.28
C VAL A 552 -15.36 -34.25 -1.84
N LEU A 553 -14.38 -34.73 -1.08
CA LEU A 553 -13.45 -35.76 -1.53
C LEU A 553 -14.11 -37.16 -1.58
N PRO A 554 -13.87 -37.98 -2.61
CA PRO A 554 -14.34 -39.36 -2.66
C PRO A 554 -13.70 -40.27 -1.59
#